data_AF-A0A377E1L8-F1
#
_entry.id   AF-A0A377E1L8-F1
#
_cell.length_a   1.000
_cell.length_b   1.000
_cell.length_c   1.000
_cell.angle_alpha   90.00
_cell.angle_beta   90.00
_cell.angle_gamma   90.00
#
_symmetry.space_group_name_H-M   'P 1'
#
loop_
_entity.id
_entity.type
_entity.pdbx_description
1 polymer ?
#
loop_
_entity_poly.entity_id
_entity_poly.type
_entity_poly.pdbx_seq_one_letter_code
_entity_poly.pdbx_strand_id
1 'polypeptide(L)'
;MLSRSDLLTLLTINFIVVTKGAERISEVSARFTLDAMPGKQMAIDADLNAGLINQAQAQTRRKDVASEADFYGAMDGASKFVRGDAIAGMMILAINLIGGVCIGIFKYNLSADAAFQQYVLMTIGDGLVAQIPSLLLSTAAAIIVTRVSDNGDIAHDVRHQLLASPSVLYTATGIMFVLAVVPGMPHLPFLLFSALLGFTGWRMSKRPQAAEAEEKSLETLTRTITETSEQQVSWETIPLIEPISLSLGYKLVALVDKAQGNPLTQRIRGVRQVISDGNGVLLPEIRIRENFRLKPSQYAIFINGIKADEADIPADKLMALPSSETYGEIDGVLGNDPAYGMPVTWIQPAQKAKALNMGYQVIDSASVIATHVNKIVRSYIP
;
A
#
# COMPACT_ATOMS: atom_id res chain seq x y z
N MET A 1 -26.83 2.21 30.61
CA MET A 1 -28.17 1.84 30.13
C MET A 1 -28.55 2.84 29.07
N LEU A 2 -28.57 2.45 27.80
CA LEU A 2 -29.11 3.30 26.73
C LEU A 2 -30.62 3.47 26.96
N SER A 3 -31.14 4.71 26.87
CA SER A 3 -32.58 4.95 26.97
C SER A 3 -33.31 4.25 25.81
N ARG A 4 -34.57 3.88 26.04
CA ARG A 4 -35.45 3.22 25.05
C ARG A 4 -35.63 4.06 23.77
N SER A 5 -35.56 5.38 23.91
CA SER A 5 -35.49 6.35 22.80
C SER A 5 -34.18 6.25 22.02
N ASP A 6 -33.06 6.08 22.72
CA ASP A 6 -31.71 6.12 22.14
C ASP A 6 -31.47 4.91 21.23
N LEU A 7 -32.09 3.77 21.53
CA LEU A 7 -32.01 2.55 20.70
C LEU A 7 -32.77 2.69 19.37
N LEU A 8 -33.98 3.23 19.40
CA LEU A 8 -34.73 3.57 18.19
C LEU A 8 -34.03 4.67 17.39
N THR A 9 -33.42 5.64 18.08
CA THR A 9 -32.67 6.72 17.45
C THR A 9 -31.38 6.20 16.82
N LEU A 10 -30.64 5.31 17.49
CA LEU A 10 -29.46 4.64 16.93
C LEU A 10 -29.81 3.80 15.72
N LEU A 11 -30.88 3.02 15.77
CA LEU A 11 -31.31 2.18 14.64
C LEU A 11 -31.77 3.05 13.45
N THR A 12 -32.43 4.16 13.72
CA THR A 12 -32.86 5.15 12.71
C THR A 12 -31.67 5.92 12.11
N ILE A 13 -30.72 6.38 12.93
CA ILE A 13 -29.51 7.06 12.47
C ILE A 13 -28.63 6.10 11.68
N ASN A 14 -28.39 4.89 12.19
CA ASN A 14 -27.59 3.89 11.50
C ASN A 14 -28.21 3.56 10.13
N PHE A 15 -29.54 3.41 10.06
CA PHE A 15 -30.26 3.26 8.80
C PHE A 15 -30.12 4.48 7.87
N ILE A 16 -30.54 5.68 8.30
CA ILE A 16 -30.53 6.86 7.43
C ILE A 16 -29.10 7.16 6.93
N VAL A 17 -28.11 7.07 7.80
CA VAL A 17 -26.71 7.39 7.47
C VAL A 17 -26.09 6.32 6.58
N VAL A 18 -26.27 5.03 6.89
CA VAL A 18 -25.65 3.96 6.10
C VAL A 18 -26.35 3.79 4.76
N THR A 19 -27.68 3.76 4.72
CA THR A 19 -28.41 3.52 3.47
C THR A 19 -28.35 4.72 2.53
N LYS A 20 -28.52 5.97 3.01
CA LYS A 20 -28.40 7.17 2.15
C LYS A 20 -26.94 7.54 1.87
N GLY A 21 -26.03 7.27 2.80
CA GLY A 21 -24.60 7.56 2.65
C GLY A 21 -23.93 6.65 1.63
N ALA A 22 -24.18 5.34 1.70
CA ALA A 22 -23.66 4.38 0.73
C ALA A 22 -24.24 4.61 -0.67
N GLU A 23 -25.53 4.95 -0.77
CA GLU A 23 -26.20 5.25 -2.04
C GLU A 23 -25.59 6.46 -2.75
N ARG A 24 -25.40 7.58 -2.03
CA ARG A 24 -24.87 8.81 -2.63
C ARG A 24 -23.41 8.66 -3.08
N ILE A 25 -22.60 7.88 -2.36
CA ILE A 25 -21.20 7.66 -2.71
C ILE A 25 -21.10 6.67 -3.88
N SER A 26 -21.85 5.56 -3.85
CA SER A 26 -21.80 4.55 -4.91
C SER A 26 -22.42 5.04 -6.23
N GLU A 27 -23.54 5.76 -6.19
CA GLU A 27 -24.24 6.24 -7.40
C GLU A 27 -23.40 7.30 -8.12
N VAL A 28 -22.88 8.27 -7.37
CA VAL A 28 -22.16 9.41 -7.94
C VAL A 28 -20.80 8.98 -8.48
N SER A 29 -20.05 8.16 -7.74
CA SER A 29 -18.74 7.67 -8.20
C SER A 29 -18.85 6.66 -9.34
N ALA A 30 -19.82 5.74 -9.31
CA ALA A 30 -20.02 4.81 -10.42
C ALA A 30 -20.48 5.55 -11.68
N ARG A 31 -21.43 6.48 -11.56
CA ARG A 31 -21.95 7.22 -12.71
C ARG A 31 -20.90 8.12 -13.36
N PHE A 32 -20.15 8.90 -12.57
CA PHE A 32 -19.10 9.74 -13.14
C PHE A 32 -17.98 8.93 -13.77
N THR A 33 -17.65 7.78 -13.20
CA THR A 33 -16.61 6.90 -13.78
C THR A 33 -17.10 6.25 -15.06
N LEU A 34 -18.36 5.78 -15.10
CA LEU A 34 -18.98 5.19 -16.29
C LEU A 34 -19.21 6.22 -17.42
N ASP A 35 -19.61 7.45 -17.09
CA ASP A 35 -19.77 8.55 -18.06
C ASP A 35 -18.43 8.98 -18.68
N ALA A 36 -17.31 8.77 -17.97
CA ALA A 36 -15.96 9.05 -18.48
C ALA A 36 -15.38 7.95 -19.39
N MET A 37 -16.04 6.79 -19.49
CA MET A 37 -15.53 5.62 -20.23
C MET A 37 -15.35 5.85 -21.73
N PRO A 38 -16.29 6.52 -22.44
CA PRO A 38 -16.08 6.85 -23.85
C PRO A 38 -14.84 7.72 -24.04
N GLY A 39 -14.58 8.67 -23.13
CA GLY A 39 -13.40 9.52 -23.18
C GLY A 39 -12.09 8.74 -23.00
N LYS A 40 -12.06 7.79 -22.05
CA LYS A 40 -10.90 6.88 -21.85
C LYS A 40 -10.66 5.99 -23.07
N GLN A 41 -11.71 5.45 -23.69
CA GLN A 41 -11.59 4.62 -24.89
C GLN A 41 -11.09 5.44 -26.09
N MET A 42 -11.63 6.64 -26.29
CA MET A 42 -11.17 7.57 -27.32
C MET A 42 -9.71 8.00 -27.12
N ALA A 43 -9.26 8.17 -25.88
CA ALA A 43 -7.85 8.47 -25.58
C ALA A 43 -6.92 7.30 -25.94
N ILE A 44 -7.33 6.05 -25.69
CA ILE A 44 -6.57 4.86 -26.11
C ILE A 44 -6.48 4.79 -27.64
N ASP A 45 -7.57 5.09 -28.33
CA ASP A 45 -7.59 5.10 -29.80
C ASP A 45 -6.74 6.23 -30.39
N ALA A 46 -6.76 7.41 -29.75
CA ALA A 46 -5.90 8.53 -30.11
C ALA A 46 -4.40 8.19 -29.90
N ASP A 47 -4.04 7.60 -28.76
CA ASP A 47 -2.67 7.19 -28.46
C ASP A 47 -2.16 6.12 -29.44
N LEU A 48 -3.01 5.16 -29.81
CA LEU A 48 -2.69 4.11 -30.78
C LEU A 48 -2.49 4.69 -32.19
N ASN A 49 -3.37 5.60 -32.62
CA ASN A 49 -3.27 6.29 -33.90
C ASN A 49 -2.07 7.25 -33.98
N ALA A 50 -1.68 7.84 -32.84
CA ALA A 50 -0.49 8.68 -32.71
C ALA A 50 0.83 7.88 -32.62
N GLY A 51 0.76 6.55 -32.55
CA GLY A 51 1.93 5.67 -32.42
C GLY A 51 2.62 5.71 -31.05
N LEU A 52 1.96 6.28 -30.03
CA LEU A 52 2.48 6.36 -28.66
C LEU A 52 2.41 5.00 -27.93
N ILE A 53 1.48 4.13 -28.35
CA ILE A 53 1.30 2.78 -27.83
C ILE A 53 1.15 1.76 -28.97
N ASN A 54 1.51 0.51 -28.72
CA ASN A 54 1.34 -0.58 -29.70
C ASN A 54 0.00 -1.32 -29.52
N GLN A 55 -0.36 -2.17 -30.50
CA GLN A 55 -1.63 -2.92 -30.51
C GLN A 55 -1.83 -3.79 -29.26
N ALA A 56 -0.77 -4.43 -28.77
CA ALA A 56 -0.84 -5.27 -27.57
C ALA A 56 -1.11 -4.44 -26.32
N GLN A 57 -0.44 -3.29 -26.16
CA GLN A 57 -0.65 -2.34 -25.07
C GLN A 57 -2.04 -1.71 -25.11
N ALA A 58 -2.55 -1.37 -26.30
CA ALA A 58 -3.91 -0.86 -26.48
C ALA A 58 -4.95 -1.91 -26.07
N GLN A 59 -4.73 -3.19 -26.40
CA GLN A 59 -5.62 -4.28 -26.01
C GLN A 59 -5.63 -4.51 -24.49
N THR A 60 -4.46 -4.44 -23.83
CA THR A 60 -4.38 -4.48 -22.36
C THR A 60 -5.12 -3.31 -21.73
N ARG A 61 -4.85 -2.07 -22.15
CA ARG A 61 -5.54 -0.88 -21.61
C ARG A 61 -7.06 -0.93 -21.82
N ARG A 62 -7.53 -1.41 -22.96
CA ARG A 62 -8.97 -1.60 -23.21
C ARG A 62 -9.58 -2.64 -22.28
N LYS A 63 -8.84 -3.72 -21.99
CA LYS A 63 -9.27 -4.73 -21.01
C LYS A 63 -9.36 -4.13 -19.61
N ASP A 64 -8.37 -3.35 -19.20
CA ASP A 64 -8.35 -2.68 -17.89
C ASP A 64 -9.54 -1.72 -17.75
N VAL A 65 -9.78 -0.90 -18.78
CA VAL A 65 -10.93 0.00 -18.86
C VAL A 65 -12.24 -0.79 -18.83
N ALA A 66 -12.37 -1.91 -19.55
CA ALA A 66 -13.56 -2.75 -19.50
C ALA A 66 -13.81 -3.36 -18.11
N SER A 67 -12.76 -3.86 -17.44
CA SER A 67 -12.84 -4.38 -16.07
C SER A 67 -13.23 -3.29 -15.06
N GLU A 68 -12.75 -2.05 -15.25
CA GLU A 68 -13.18 -0.90 -14.47
C GLU A 68 -14.70 -0.63 -14.65
N ALA A 69 -15.22 -0.71 -15.89
CA ALA A 69 -16.66 -0.57 -16.15
C ALA A 69 -17.50 -1.65 -15.48
N ASP A 70 -17.14 -2.92 -15.69
CA ASP A 70 -17.86 -4.06 -15.14
C ASP A 70 -17.89 -3.99 -13.61
N PHE A 71 -16.81 -3.52 -13.01
CA PHE A 71 -16.69 -3.31 -11.57
C PHE A 71 -17.63 -2.21 -11.04
N TYR A 72 -17.61 -1.01 -11.62
CA TYR A 72 -18.51 0.07 -11.19
C TYR A 72 -19.98 -0.23 -11.52
N GLY A 73 -20.25 -0.99 -12.58
CA GLY A 73 -21.57 -1.52 -12.88
C GLY A 73 -22.06 -2.53 -11.83
N ALA A 74 -21.19 -3.45 -11.39
CA ALA A 74 -21.50 -4.39 -10.32
C ALA A 74 -21.69 -3.68 -8.97
N MET A 75 -20.95 -2.61 -8.68
CA MET A 75 -21.12 -1.77 -7.49
C MET A 75 -22.47 -1.04 -7.44
N ASP A 76 -22.90 -0.41 -8.54
CA ASP A 76 -24.23 0.22 -8.63
C ASP A 76 -25.34 -0.82 -8.40
N GLY A 77 -25.15 -2.04 -8.93
CA GLY A 77 -26.01 -3.19 -8.65
C GLY A 77 -26.03 -3.56 -7.15
N ALA A 78 -24.86 -3.76 -6.54
CA ALA A 78 -24.72 -4.14 -5.13
C ALA A 78 -25.34 -3.11 -4.18
N SER A 79 -25.18 -1.83 -4.45
CA SER A 79 -25.78 -0.74 -3.65
C SER A 79 -27.32 -0.75 -3.70
N LYS A 80 -27.91 -1.11 -4.85
CA LYS A 80 -29.36 -1.34 -4.97
C LYS A 80 -29.83 -2.56 -4.17
N PHE A 81 -29.01 -3.62 -4.09
CA PHE A 81 -29.30 -4.79 -3.23
C PHE A 81 -29.27 -4.44 -1.74
N VAL A 82 -28.28 -3.68 -1.28
CA VAL A 82 -28.18 -3.21 0.12
C VAL A 82 -29.39 -2.35 0.51
N ARG A 83 -29.86 -1.50 -0.41
CA ARG A 83 -31.10 -0.73 -0.20
C ARG A 83 -32.33 -1.64 -0.09
N GLY A 84 -32.43 -2.67 -0.93
CA GLY A 84 -33.52 -3.66 -0.87
C GLY A 84 -33.52 -4.44 0.45
N ASP A 85 -32.34 -4.87 0.91
CA ASP A 85 -32.14 -5.56 2.19
C ASP A 85 -32.58 -4.70 3.38
N ALA A 86 -32.20 -3.41 3.37
CA ALA A 86 -32.58 -2.48 4.43
C ALA A 86 -34.10 -2.21 4.49
N ILE A 87 -34.76 -2.11 3.33
CA ILE A 87 -36.23 -1.97 3.24
C ILE A 87 -36.93 -3.23 3.75
N ALA A 88 -36.45 -4.42 3.35
CA ALA A 88 -37.00 -5.69 3.80
C ALA A 88 -36.84 -5.87 5.32
N GLY A 89 -35.68 -5.54 5.88
CA GLY A 89 -35.44 -5.57 7.33
C GLY A 89 -36.39 -4.67 8.12
N MET A 90 -36.73 -3.49 7.58
CA MET A 90 -37.70 -2.59 8.22
C MET A 90 -39.13 -3.10 8.15
N MET A 91 -39.53 -3.76 7.06
CA MET A 91 -40.82 -4.44 6.97
C MET A 91 -40.92 -5.59 7.99
N ILE A 92 -39.88 -6.42 8.10
CA ILE A 92 -39.83 -7.52 9.07
C ILE A 92 -39.93 -6.98 10.50
N LEU A 93 -39.20 -5.90 10.81
CA LEU A 93 -39.25 -5.23 12.11
C LEU A 93 -40.66 -4.73 12.43
N ALA A 94 -41.33 -4.07 11.48
CA ALA A 94 -42.69 -3.58 11.67
C ALA A 94 -43.71 -4.73 11.87
N ILE A 95 -43.59 -5.80 11.09
CA ILE A 95 -44.45 -6.99 11.19
C ILE A 95 -44.25 -7.68 12.53
N ASN A 96 -42.99 -7.90 12.96
CA ASN A 96 -42.67 -8.56 14.23
C ASN A 96 -43.11 -7.71 15.43
N LEU A 97 -42.98 -6.39 15.34
CA LEU A 97 -43.42 -5.47 16.38
C LEU A 97 -44.95 -5.48 16.52
N ILE A 98 -45.68 -5.22 15.44
CA ILE A 98 -47.14 -5.13 15.46
C ILE A 98 -47.75 -6.50 15.75
N GLY A 99 -47.28 -7.53 15.06
CA GLY A 99 -47.74 -8.91 15.24
C GLY A 99 -47.45 -9.44 16.64
N GLY A 100 -46.24 -9.20 17.16
CA GLY A 100 -45.85 -9.59 18.51
C GLY A 100 -46.70 -8.93 19.59
N VAL A 101 -46.92 -7.61 19.49
CA VAL A 101 -47.77 -6.88 20.44
C VAL A 101 -49.22 -7.34 20.37
N CYS A 102 -49.79 -7.52 19.17
CA CYS A 102 -51.14 -8.04 18.99
C CYS A 102 -51.28 -9.46 19.59
N ILE A 103 -50.34 -10.37 19.31
CA ILE A 103 -50.36 -11.73 19.87
C ILE A 103 -50.20 -11.69 21.40
N GLY A 104 -49.33 -10.83 21.94
CA GLY A 104 -49.15 -10.63 23.38
C GLY A 104 -50.44 -10.23 24.08
N ILE A 105 -51.18 -9.28 23.51
CA ILE A 105 -52.45 -8.79 24.06
C ILE A 105 -53.57 -9.82 23.89
N PHE A 106 -53.80 -10.31 22.67
CA PHE A 106 -54.98 -11.12 22.35
C PHE A 106 -54.83 -12.61 22.70
N LYS A 107 -53.62 -13.18 22.60
CA LYS A 107 -53.39 -14.62 22.83
C LYS A 107 -52.85 -14.91 24.23
N TYR A 108 -51.99 -14.04 24.77
CA TYR A 108 -51.32 -14.25 26.05
C TYR A 108 -51.91 -13.41 27.20
N ASN A 109 -52.98 -12.63 26.96
CA ASN A 109 -53.66 -11.78 27.95
C ASN A 109 -52.71 -10.82 28.70
N LEU A 110 -51.61 -10.42 28.06
CA LEU A 110 -50.69 -9.43 28.61
C LEU A 110 -51.33 -8.04 28.55
N SER A 111 -51.04 -7.20 29.55
CA SER A 111 -51.39 -5.78 29.47
C SER A 111 -50.68 -5.14 28.28
N ALA A 112 -51.30 -4.13 27.67
CA ALA A 112 -50.74 -3.47 26.48
C ALA A 112 -49.31 -2.95 26.71
N ASP A 113 -49.02 -2.44 27.92
CA ASP A 113 -47.68 -2.00 28.30
C ASP A 113 -46.68 -3.16 28.40
N ALA A 114 -47.07 -4.28 29.04
CA ALA A 114 -46.18 -5.44 29.18
C ALA A 114 -45.91 -6.13 27.83
N ALA A 115 -46.92 -6.27 26.99
CA ALA A 115 -46.78 -6.80 25.64
C ALA A 115 -45.86 -5.91 24.78
N PHE A 116 -46.03 -4.59 24.87
CA PHE A 116 -45.17 -3.65 24.17
C PHE A 116 -43.71 -3.78 24.62
N GLN A 117 -43.44 -3.84 25.93
CA GLN A 117 -42.07 -3.97 26.44
C GLN A 117 -41.38 -5.27 25.99
N GLN A 118 -42.07 -6.41 26.09
CA GLN A 118 -41.50 -7.71 25.77
C GLN A 118 -41.20 -7.84 24.27
N TYR A 119 -42.16 -7.51 23.41
CA TYR A 119 -42.04 -7.73 21.97
C TYR A 119 -41.21 -6.66 21.27
N VAL A 120 -41.17 -5.41 21.77
CA VAL A 120 -40.20 -4.39 21.31
C VAL A 120 -38.77 -4.86 21.58
N LEU A 121 -38.48 -5.38 22.78
CA LEU A 121 -37.12 -5.83 23.12
C LEU A 121 -36.66 -7.00 22.25
N MET A 122 -37.52 -8.01 22.02
CA MET A 122 -37.20 -9.13 21.12
C MET A 122 -37.02 -8.67 19.67
N THR A 123 -37.88 -7.76 19.20
CA THR A 123 -37.84 -7.28 17.81
C THR A 123 -36.61 -6.42 17.52
N ILE A 124 -36.15 -5.63 18.50
CA ILE A 124 -34.89 -4.88 18.39
C ILE A 124 -33.68 -5.84 18.37
N GLY A 125 -33.70 -6.87 19.20
CA GLY A 125 -32.67 -7.91 19.21
C GLY A 125 -32.55 -8.61 17.84
N ASP A 126 -33.69 -8.98 17.25
CA ASP A 126 -33.76 -9.58 15.92
C ASP A 126 -33.26 -8.62 14.82
N GLY A 127 -33.64 -7.35 14.89
CA GLY A 127 -33.17 -6.31 13.96
C GLY A 127 -31.66 -6.05 14.02
N LEU A 128 -31.06 -6.10 15.21
CA LEU A 128 -29.60 -5.98 15.38
C LEU A 128 -28.85 -7.22 14.87
N VAL A 129 -29.40 -8.42 15.07
CA VAL A 129 -28.80 -9.67 14.56
C VAL A 129 -28.86 -9.70 13.02
N ALA A 130 -29.97 -9.25 12.43
CA ALA A 130 -30.13 -9.15 10.98
C ALA A 130 -29.17 -8.14 10.33
N GLN A 131 -28.65 -7.17 11.08
CA GLN A 131 -27.70 -6.16 10.58
C GLN A 131 -26.26 -6.65 10.51
N ILE A 132 -25.86 -7.65 11.31
CA ILE A 132 -24.47 -8.15 11.32
C ILE A 132 -24.05 -8.68 9.94
N PRO A 133 -24.84 -9.55 9.25
CA PRO A 133 -24.51 -10.02 7.91
C PRO A 133 -24.43 -8.89 6.87
N SER A 134 -25.36 -7.93 6.94
CA SER A 134 -25.43 -6.80 6.02
C SER A 134 -24.22 -5.87 6.16
N LEU A 135 -23.80 -5.59 7.40
CA LEU A 135 -22.57 -4.85 7.71
C LEU A 135 -21.34 -5.58 7.17
N LEU A 136 -21.22 -6.88 7.45
CA LEU A 136 -20.10 -7.71 6.99
C LEU A 136 -19.99 -7.71 5.47
N LEU A 137 -21.12 -7.87 4.76
CA LEU A 137 -21.19 -7.83 3.30
C LEU A 137 -20.75 -6.46 2.76
N SER A 138 -21.21 -5.37 3.37
CA SER A 138 -20.84 -4.00 3.00
C SER A 138 -19.34 -3.74 3.20
N THR A 139 -18.77 -4.13 4.35
CA THR A 139 -17.32 -4.01 4.58
C THR A 139 -16.49 -4.91 3.66
N ALA A 140 -16.94 -6.13 3.37
CA ALA A 140 -16.25 -7.01 2.44
C ALA A 140 -16.24 -6.43 1.03
N ALA A 141 -17.37 -5.91 0.57
CA ALA A 141 -17.46 -5.19 -0.70
C ALA A 141 -16.52 -3.97 -0.71
N ALA A 142 -16.53 -3.13 0.34
CA ALA A 142 -15.65 -1.97 0.46
C ALA A 142 -14.15 -2.34 0.45
N ILE A 143 -13.75 -3.41 1.15
CA ILE A 143 -12.38 -3.91 1.14
C ILE A 143 -11.98 -4.38 -0.26
N ILE A 144 -12.86 -5.12 -0.95
CA ILE A 144 -12.63 -5.54 -2.34
C ILE A 144 -12.47 -4.31 -3.24
N VAL A 145 -13.31 -3.28 -3.07
CA VAL A 145 -13.27 -2.03 -3.85
C VAL A 145 -11.95 -1.29 -3.74
N THR A 146 -11.39 -1.22 -2.53
CA THR A 146 -10.13 -0.50 -2.31
C THR A 146 -8.89 -1.22 -2.83
N ARG A 147 -9.03 -2.46 -3.37
CA ARG A 147 -7.89 -3.35 -3.63
C ARG A 147 -7.82 -3.91 -5.06
N VAL A 148 -8.71 -3.47 -5.97
CA VAL A 148 -8.84 -3.98 -7.37
C VAL A 148 -7.82 -3.36 -8.36
N SER A 149 -6.92 -2.47 -7.94
CA SER A 149 -5.92 -1.89 -8.86
C SER A 149 -4.72 -2.77 -9.18
N ASP A 150 -4.53 -3.93 -8.53
CA ASP A 150 -3.47 -4.86 -8.88
C ASP A 150 -4.03 -6.10 -9.59
N ASN A 151 -3.42 -6.47 -10.72
CA ASN A 151 -3.77 -7.56 -11.64
C ASN A 151 -3.64 -9.00 -11.04
N GLY A 152 -3.76 -9.13 -9.71
CA GLY A 152 -3.64 -10.38 -8.97
C GLY A 152 -4.98 -11.02 -8.60
N ASP A 153 -4.94 -12.33 -8.35
CA ASP A 153 -6.09 -13.13 -7.92
C ASP A 153 -6.44 -12.72 -6.47
N ILE A 154 -7.40 -11.80 -6.29
CA ILE A 154 -7.76 -11.18 -5.00
C ILE A 154 -8.01 -12.23 -3.91
N ALA A 155 -8.59 -13.38 -4.27
CA ALA A 155 -8.82 -14.48 -3.35
C ALA A 155 -7.51 -15.11 -2.84
N HIS A 156 -6.49 -15.19 -3.69
CA HIS A 156 -5.15 -15.65 -3.34
C HIS A 156 -4.47 -14.67 -2.38
N ASP A 157 -4.54 -13.36 -2.66
CA ASP A 157 -3.86 -12.31 -1.88
C ASP A 157 -4.52 -12.05 -0.52
N VAL A 158 -5.86 -12.07 -0.46
CA VAL A 158 -6.60 -11.97 0.81
C VAL A 158 -6.31 -13.18 1.70
N ARG A 159 -6.25 -14.40 1.14
CA ARG A 159 -5.87 -15.61 1.88
C ARG A 159 -4.42 -15.53 2.36
N HIS A 160 -3.52 -14.99 1.54
CA HIS A 160 -2.11 -14.80 1.86
C HIS A 160 -1.79 -13.60 2.76
N GLN A 161 -2.75 -12.75 3.11
CA GLN A 161 -2.51 -11.61 4.00
C GLN A 161 -3.26 -11.72 5.33
N LEU A 162 -4.55 -12.10 5.29
CA LEU A 162 -5.35 -12.25 6.52
C LEU A 162 -4.93 -13.47 7.35
N LEU A 163 -4.55 -14.57 6.70
CA LEU A 163 -4.07 -15.77 7.38
C LEU A 163 -2.55 -15.81 7.51
N ALA A 164 -1.81 -14.80 7.04
CA ALA A 164 -0.35 -14.84 6.99
C ALA A 164 0.37 -14.08 8.10
N SER A 165 -0.33 -13.20 8.83
CA SER A 165 0.23 -12.52 9.98
C SER A 165 -0.03 -13.34 11.27
N PRO A 166 1.00 -13.90 11.91
CA PRO A 166 0.82 -14.66 13.15
C PRO A 166 0.19 -13.80 14.25
N SER A 167 0.52 -12.50 14.26
CA SER A 167 0.01 -11.51 15.21
C SER A 167 -1.51 -11.42 15.20
N VAL A 168 -2.14 -11.34 14.03
CA VAL A 168 -3.61 -11.23 13.90
C VAL A 168 -4.30 -12.48 14.43
N LEU A 169 -3.78 -13.67 14.09
CA LEU A 169 -4.29 -14.95 14.60
C LEU A 169 -4.20 -15.05 16.13
N TYR A 170 -3.10 -14.59 16.73
CA TYR A 170 -2.96 -14.58 18.19
C TYR A 170 -3.93 -13.61 18.89
N THR A 171 -4.15 -12.40 18.33
CA THR A 171 -5.19 -11.50 18.85
C THR A 171 -6.59 -12.11 18.75
N ALA A 172 -6.92 -12.75 17.63
CA ALA A 172 -8.20 -13.44 17.45
C ALA A 172 -8.37 -14.59 18.45
N THR A 173 -7.32 -15.39 18.67
CA THR A 173 -7.28 -16.42 19.73
C THR A 173 -7.56 -15.81 21.11
N GLY A 174 -6.92 -14.70 21.46
CA GLY A 174 -7.14 -14.02 22.75
C GLY A 174 -8.58 -13.57 22.94
N ILE A 175 -9.17 -12.95 21.91
CA ILE A 175 -10.58 -12.51 21.96
C ILE A 175 -11.53 -13.71 22.10
N MET A 176 -11.32 -14.77 21.31
CA MET A 176 -12.13 -15.99 21.38
C MET A 176 -12.02 -16.68 22.75
N PHE A 177 -10.83 -16.67 23.34
CA PHE A 177 -10.63 -17.20 24.70
C PHE A 177 -11.35 -16.37 25.76
N VAL A 178 -11.28 -15.03 25.68
CA VAL A 178 -12.00 -14.14 26.59
C VAL A 178 -13.51 -14.37 26.48
N LEU A 179 -14.06 -14.44 25.26
CA LEU A 179 -15.48 -14.75 25.05
C LEU A 179 -15.87 -16.14 25.58
N ALA A 180 -14.96 -17.11 25.51
CA ALA A 180 -15.18 -18.43 26.08
C ALA A 180 -15.24 -18.43 27.61
N VAL A 181 -14.72 -17.42 28.30
CA VAL A 181 -14.76 -17.32 29.78
C VAL A 181 -15.99 -16.54 30.26
N VAL A 182 -16.64 -15.76 29.38
CA VAL A 182 -17.83 -14.98 29.73
C VAL A 182 -19.02 -15.91 30.05
N PRO A 183 -19.64 -15.80 31.25
CA PRO A 183 -20.78 -16.61 31.62
C PRO A 183 -22.01 -16.28 30.73
N GLY A 184 -22.69 -17.32 30.24
CA GLY A 184 -23.86 -17.19 29.36
C GLY A 184 -23.57 -17.46 27.87
N MET A 185 -22.30 -17.65 27.48
CA MET A 185 -21.92 -18.07 26.12
C MET A 185 -21.60 -19.56 26.06
N PRO A 186 -21.82 -20.24 24.91
CA PRO A 186 -21.45 -21.63 24.73
C PRO A 186 -19.92 -21.80 24.77
N HIS A 187 -19.38 -22.14 25.94
CA HIS A 187 -17.95 -22.22 26.20
C HIS A 187 -17.19 -23.19 25.26
N LEU A 188 -17.83 -24.29 24.89
CA LEU A 188 -17.22 -25.40 24.15
C LEU A 188 -16.84 -25.01 22.69
N PRO A 189 -17.74 -24.40 21.89
CA PRO A 189 -17.37 -23.82 20.59
C PRO A 189 -16.24 -22.79 20.64
N PHE A 190 -16.30 -21.83 21.56
CA PHE A 190 -15.31 -20.75 21.62
C PHE A 190 -13.92 -21.25 22.04
N LEU A 191 -13.85 -22.19 22.98
CA LEU A 191 -12.57 -22.85 23.34
C LEU A 191 -12.00 -23.64 22.16
N LEU A 192 -12.85 -24.32 21.38
CA LEU A 192 -12.41 -25.09 20.22
C LEU A 192 -11.87 -24.20 19.11
N PHE A 193 -12.55 -23.09 18.79
CA PHE A 193 -12.05 -22.10 17.83
C PHE A 193 -10.78 -21.39 18.32
N SER A 194 -10.71 -21.05 19.61
CA SER A 194 -9.50 -20.47 20.22
C SER A 194 -8.31 -21.42 20.07
N ALA A 195 -8.48 -22.71 20.39
CA ALA A 195 -7.44 -23.72 20.24
C ALA A 195 -7.00 -23.90 18.79
N LEU A 196 -7.95 -23.92 17.85
CA LEU A 196 -7.68 -24.06 16.42
C LEU A 196 -6.89 -22.87 15.86
N LEU A 197 -7.31 -21.64 16.16
CA LEU A 197 -6.63 -20.42 15.75
C LEU A 197 -5.24 -20.29 16.40
N GLY A 198 -5.11 -20.68 17.66
CA GLY A 198 -3.82 -20.68 18.36
C GLY A 198 -2.84 -21.69 17.76
N PHE A 199 -3.34 -22.87 17.37
CA PHE A 199 -2.54 -23.90 16.71
C PHE A 199 -2.10 -23.48 15.31
N THR A 200 -2.97 -22.84 14.51
CA THR A 200 -2.61 -22.35 13.17
C THR A 200 -1.61 -21.20 13.25
N GLY A 201 -1.78 -20.25 14.18
CA GLY A 201 -0.83 -19.17 14.43
C GLY A 201 0.55 -19.68 14.86
N TRP A 202 0.59 -20.66 15.77
CA TRP A 202 1.84 -21.28 16.23
C TRP A 202 2.57 -22.05 15.14
N ARG A 203 1.84 -22.82 14.31
CA ARG A 203 2.42 -23.55 13.19
C ARG A 203 2.99 -22.60 12.12
N MET A 204 2.36 -21.45 11.94
CA MET A 204 2.79 -20.45 10.96
C MET A 204 4.00 -19.64 11.43
N SER A 205 4.05 -19.28 12.72
CA SER A 205 5.20 -18.59 13.33
C SER A 205 6.50 -19.41 13.28
N LYS A 206 6.43 -20.72 13.04
CA LYS A 206 7.59 -21.61 12.86
C LYS A 206 8.14 -21.69 11.42
N ARG A 207 7.59 -20.96 10.45
CA ARG A 207 8.19 -20.86 9.09
C ARG A 207 9.38 -19.88 9.10
N PRO A 208 10.45 -20.14 8.33
CA PRO A 208 11.74 -19.48 8.51
C PRO A 208 11.73 -17.98 8.15
N GLN A 209 12.60 -17.28 8.89
CA GLN A 209 12.88 -15.85 9.08
C GLN A 209 13.14 -14.98 7.82
N ALA A 210 12.83 -15.45 6.62
CA ALA A 210 12.88 -14.65 5.39
C ALA A 210 11.62 -13.77 5.22
N ALA A 211 10.49 -14.21 5.79
CA ALA A 211 9.20 -13.50 5.69
C ALA A 211 9.06 -12.34 6.69
N GLU A 212 9.73 -12.35 7.85
CA GLU A 212 9.65 -11.26 8.85
C GLU A 212 10.28 -9.95 8.36
N ALA A 213 11.30 -10.01 7.49
CA ALA A 213 11.90 -8.83 6.86
C ALA A 213 10.97 -8.22 5.81
N GLU A 214 10.20 -9.05 5.12
CA GLU A 214 9.20 -8.66 4.12
C GLU A 214 7.93 -8.12 4.81
N GLU A 215 7.50 -8.72 5.93
CA GLU A 215 6.34 -8.32 6.73
C GLU A 215 6.55 -6.97 7.43
N LYS A 216 7.75 -6.69 7.97
CA LYS A 216 8.09 -5.35 8.48
C LYS A 216 8.10 -4.28 7.38
N SER A 217 8.56 -4.63 6.19
CA SER A 217 8.57 -3.71 5.03
C SER A 217 7.15 -3.43 4.53
N LEU A 218 6.27 -4.45 4.54
CA LEU A 218 4.86 -4.37 4.16
C LEU A 218 4.02 -3.65 5.21
N GLU A 219 4.30 -3.81 6.50
CA GLU A 219 3.64 -3.01 7.57
C GLU A 219 4.01 -1.53 7.46
N THR A 220 5.28 -1.19 7.18
CA THR A 220 5.66 0.21 6.88
C THR A 220 4.98 0.73 5.62
N LEU A 221 4.86 -0.09 4.57
CA LEU A 221 4.17 0.29 3.33
C LEU A 221 2.66 0.52 3.57
N THR A 222 2.02 -0.40 4.30
CA THR A 222 0.57 -0.37 4.60
C THR A 222 0.24 0.80 5.52
N ARG A 223 1.10 1.10 6.52
CA ARG A 223 0.92 2.26 7.39
C ARG A 223 1.08 3.57 6.61
N THR A 224 2.04 3.64 5.69
CA THR A 224 2.23 4.81 4.81
C THR A 224 1.05 5.01 3.86
N ILE A 225 0.41 3.92 3.39
CA ILE A 225 -0.75 3.94 2.47
C ILE A 225 -2.08 4.19 3.21
N THR A 226 -2.26 3.69 4.43
CA THR A 226 -3.51 3.85 5.20
C THR A 226 -3.60 5.22 5.88
N GLU A 227 -2.46 5.84 6.23
CA GLU A 227 -2.40 7.22 6.73
C GLU A 227 -2.51 8.28 5.61
N THR A 228 -2.55 7.88 4.33
CA THR A 228 -2.72 8.78 3.17
C THR A 228 -4.15 8.85 2.61
N SER A 229 -5.15 8.37 3.34
CA SER A 229 -6.55 8.65 3.00
C SER A 229 -7.00 9.93 3.71
N GLU A 230 -7.25 10.99 2.92
CA GLU A 230 -7.73 12.32 3.33
C GLU A 230 -6.72 13.30 3.95
N GLN A 231 -5.47 13.35 3.49
CA GLN A 231 -4.74 14.62 3.61
C GLN A 231 -5.30 15.60 2.58
N GLN A 232 -6.11 16.55 3.06
CA GLN A 232 -6.39 17.77 2.30
C GLN A 232 -5.07 18.30 1.74
N VAL A 233 -5.04 18.63 0.43
CA VAL A 233 -3.87 19.24 -0.20
C VAL A 233 -3.68 20.61 0.47
N SER A 234 -2.82 20.64 1.48
CA SER A 234 -2.39 21.84 2.18
C SER A 234 -0.97 22.18 1.73
N TRP A 235 -0.54 23.42 1.91
CA TRP A 235 0.85 23.80 1.68
C TRP A 235 1.83 23.01 2.56
N GLU A 236 1.35 22.43 3.68
CA GLU A 236 2.13 21.50 4.51
C GLU A 236 2.24 20.09 3.92
N THR A 237 1.34 19.69 3.01
CA THR A 237 1.32 18.37 2.36
C THR A 237 2.12 18.34 1.06
N ILE A 238 2.48 19.51 0.49
CA ILE A 238 3.33 19.59 -0.70
C ILE A 238 4.79 19.48 -0.24
N PRO A 239 5.53 18.42 -0.61
CA PRO A 239 6.92 18.27 -0.20
C PRO A 239 7.75 19.43 -0.75
N LEU A 240 8.56 20.05 0.12
CA LEU A 240 9.52 21.07 -0.32
C LEU A 240 10.43 20.47 -1.39
N ILE A 241 10.51 21.17 -2.52
CA ILE A 241 11.44 20.83 -3.59
C ILE A 241 12.85 21.00 -3.06
N GLU A 242 13.60 19.91 -3.01
CA GLU A 242 14.99 19.92 -2.59
C GLU A 242 15.86 20.50 -3.71
N PRO A 243 16.73 21.49 -3.42
CA PRO A 243 17.58 22.08 -4.45
C PRO A 243 18.50 21.05 -5.11
N ILE A 244 19.06 20.12 -4.33
CA ILE A 244 19.86 19.00 -4.82
C ILE A 244 19.47 17.76 -4.04
N SER A 245 19.11 16.68 -4.74
CA SER A 245 18.85 15.40 -4.09
C SER A 245 19.37 14.20 -4.90
N LEU A 246 19.67 13.12 -4.18
CA LEU A 246 20.15 11.85 -4.70
C LEU A 246 19.18 10.76 -4.26
N SER A 247 18.49 10.16 -5.23
CA SER A 247 17.61 9.02 -4.99
C SER A 247 18.34 7.71 -5.26
N LEU A 248 18.18 6.73 -4.37
CA LEU A 248 18.82 5.42 -4.45
C LEU A 248 17.78 4.30 -4.60
N GLY A 249 18.05 3.34 -5.47
CA GLY A 249 17.40 2.03 -5.46
C GLY A 249 17.82 1.21 -4.24
N TYR A 250 17.00 0.23 -3.85
CA TYR A 250 17.14 -0.44 -2.55
C TYR A 250 18.49 -1.16 -2.35
N LYS A 251 19.17 -1.64 -3.40
CA LYS A 251 20.50 -2.29 -3.25
C LYS A 251 21.62 -1.29 -2.94
N LEU A 252 21.41 -0.01 -3.25
CA LEU A 252 22.39 1.05 -2.98
C LEU A 252 22.20 1.69 -1.60
N VAL A 253 21.07 1.42 -0.91
CA VAL A 253 20.78 1.97 0.44
C VAL A 253 21.81 1.51 1.48
N ALA A 254 22.42 0.33 1.30
CA ALA A 254 23.52 -0.12 2.16
C ALA A 254 24.71 0.87 2.20
N LEU A 255 24.90 1.68 1.14
CA LEU A 255 25.98 2.68 1.08
C LEU A 255 25.74 3.89 2.01
N VAL A 256 24.52 4.07 2.53
CA VAL A 256 24.20 5.13 3.50
C VAL A 256 24.05 4.60 4.93
N ASP A 257 24.18 3.29 5.14
CA ASP A 257 24.00 2.66 6.44
C ASP A 257 25.08 3.11 7.44
N LYS A 258 24.65 3.64 8.59
CA LYS A 258 25.54 4.06 9.68
C LYS A 258 26.31 2.89 10.28
N ALA A 259 25.73 1.69 10.31
CA ALA A 259 26.42 0.50 10.80
C ALA A 259 27.61 0.10 9.92
N GLN A 260 27.56 0.45 8.62
CA GLN A 260 28.63 0.21 7.65
C GLN A 260 29.54 1.44 7.45
N GLY A 261 29.48 2.42 8.35
CA GLY A 261 30.31 3.63 8.31
C GLY A 261 29.79 4.74 7.39
N ASN A 262 28.64 4.55 6.74
CA ASN A 262 27.98 5.51 5.86
C ASN A 262 28.92 6.11 4.78
N PRO A 263 29.53 5.26 3.93
CA PRO A 263 30.53 5.71 2.96
C PRO A 263 29.99 6.75 1.98
N LEU A 264 28.76 6.60 1.48
CA LEU A 264 28.20 7.52 0.50
C LEU A 264 27.92 8.90 1.09
N THR A 265 27.33 8.99 2.29
CA THR A 265 27.08 10.32 2.89
C THR A 265 28.40 11.06 3.17
N GLN A 266 29.45 10.35 3.59
CA GLN A 266 30.77 10.97 3.77
C GLN A 266 31.33 11.52 2.46
N ARG A 267 31.26 10.74 1.37
CA ARG A 267 31.70 11.19 0.05
C ARG A 267 30.90 12.38 -0.46
N ILE A 268 29.57 12.35 -0.33
CA ILE A 268 28.69 13.45 -0.75
C ILE A 268 28.95 14.74 0.05
N ARG A 269 29.22 14.63 1.36
CA ARG A 269 29.68 15.79 2.16
C ARG A 269 30.99 16.36 1.62
N GLY A 270 31.95 15.51 1.29
CA GLY A 270 33.21 15.91 0.65
C GLY A 270 33.00 16.60 -0.70
N VAL A 271 32.12 16.07 -1.54
CA VAL A 271 31.73 16.69 -2.83
C VAL A 271 31.17 18.09 -2.60
N ARG A 272 30.22 18.24 -1.67
CA ARG A 272 29.65 19.54 -1.33
C ARG A 272 30.72 20.54 -0.91
N GLN A 273 31.67 20.11 -0.07
CA GLN A 273 32.77 20.97 0.39
C GLN A 273 33.68 21.38 -0.77
N VAL A 274 34.16 20.43 -1.58
CA VAL A 274 35.05 20.69 -2.72
C VAL A 274 34.41 21.62 -3.75
N ILE A 275 33.12 21.45 -4.03
CA ILE A 275 32.41 22.35 -4.95
C ILE A 275 32.21 23.73 -4.32
N SER A 276 31.88 23.80 -3.03
CA SER A 276 31.68 25.08 -2.35
C SER A 276 32.97 25.91 -2.29
N ASP A 277 34.08 25.26 -1.92
CA ASP A 277 35.40 25.90 -1.83
C ASP A 277 35.89 26.37 -3.21
N GLY A 278 35.67 25.55 -4.24
CA GLY A 278 36.11 25.86 -5.61
C GLY A 278 35.31 26.98 -6.31
N ASN A 279 34.08 27.25 -5.88
CA ASN A 279 33.22 28.27 -6.49
C ASN A 279 32.93 29.47 -5.57
N GLY A 280 33.40 29.45 -4.32
CA GLY A 280 33.19 30.55 -3.36
C GLY A 280 31.75 30.69 -2.85
N VAL A 281 30.90 29.69 -3.06
CA VAL A 281 29.48 29.69 -2.63
C VAL A 281 29.17 28.39 -1.91
N LEU A 282 28.56 28.50 -0.71
CA LEU A 282 28.14 27.33 0.04
C LEU A 282 26.92 26.67 -0.61
N LEU A 283 27.10 25.46 -1.12
CA LEU A 283 26.00 24.69 -1.69
C LEU A 283 24.96 24.26 -0.64
N PRO A 284 23.68 24.12 -1.02
CA PRO A 284 22.67 23.48 -0.18
C PRO A 284 23.07 22.04 0.16
N GLU A 285 22.46 21.47 1.20
CA GLU A 285 22.68 20.07 1.55
C GLU A 285 22.14 19.15 0.45
N ILE A 286 22.96 18.19 0.01
CA ILE A 286 22.58 17.16 -0.95
C ILE A 286 21.86 16.07 -0.17
N ARG A 287 20.52 16.05 -0.26
CA ARG A 287 19.73 15.05 0.48
C ARG A 287 19.76 13.71 -0.25
N ILE A 288 19.98 12.64 0.52
CA ILE A 288 19.97 11.27 0.00
C ILE A 288 18.67 10.59 0.46
N ARG A 289 17.91 10.02 -0.48
CA ARG A 289 16.64 9.35 -0.22
C ARG A 289 16.59 8.00 -0.91
N GLU A 290 15.84 7.06 -0.35
CA GLU A 290 15.47 5.85 -1.06
C GLU A 290 14.27 6.11 -1.98
N ASN A 291 14.24 5.43 -3.14
CA ASN A 291 13.14 5.52 -4.08
C ASN A 291 12.84 4.14 -4.67
N PHE A 292 11.75 3.52 -4.20
CA PHE A 292 11.32 2.19 -4.63
C PHE A 292 10.84 2.13 -6.09
N ARG A 293 10.67 3.27 -6.77
CA ARG A 293 10.37 3.32 -8.21
C ARG A 293 11.62 3.15 -9.07
N LEU A 294 12.83 3.31 -8.52
CA LEU A 294 14.09 3.07 -9.23
C LEU A 294 14.38 1.57 -9.29
N LYS A 295 15.13 1.16 -10.32
CA LYS A 295 15.67 -0.21 -10.39
C LYS A 295 16.56 -0.50 -9.17
N PRO A 296 16.74 -1.78 -8.77
CA PRO A 296 17.46 -2.14 -7.56
C PRO A 296 18.83 -1.47 -7.38
N SER A 297 19.60 -1.41 -8.47
CA SER A 297 20.99 -0.92 -8.55
C SER A 297 21.13 0.46 -9.18
N GLN A 298 20.01 1.16 -9.39
CA GLN A 298 19.97 2.47 -10.03
C GLN A 298 19.97 3.59 -9.00
N TYR A 299 20.61 4.70 -9.34
CA TYR A 299 20.46 5.97 -8.64
C TYR A 299 20.11 7.10 -9.62
N ALA A 300 19.48 8.15 -9.10
CA ALA A 300 19.09 9.33 -9.87
C ALA A 300 19.41 10.61 -9.11
N ILE A 301 19.94 11.60 -9.83
CA ILE A 301 20.34 12.91 -9.32
C ILE A 301 19.27 13.92 -9.75
N PHE A 302 18.78 14.71 -8.80
CA PHE A 302 17.76 15.73 -9.03
C PHE A 302 18.30 17.10 -8.66
N ILE A 303 17.98 18.09 -9.50
CA ILE A 303 18.24 19.51 -9.27
C ILE A 303 16.89 20.23 -9.30
N ASN A 304 16.55 20.90 -8.20
CA ASN A 304 15.24 21.55 -8.02
C ASN A 304 14.05 20.63 -8.36
N GLY A 305 14.13 19.36 -7.95
CA GLY A 305 13.10 18.35 -8.20
C GLY A 305 13.04 17.79 -9.62
N ILE A 306 13.84 18.30 -10.57
CA ILE A 306 13.93 17.79 -11.94
C ILE A 306 15.07 16.77 -12.00
N LYS A 307 14.80 15.60 -12.59
CA LYS A 307 15.83 14.57 -12.79
C LYS A 307 16.89 15.11 -13.76
N ALA A 308 18.09 15.36 -13.25
CA ALA A 308 19.22 15.87 -14.02
C ALA A 308 19.97 14.73 -14.73
N ASP A 309 20.21 13.62 -14.02
CA ASP A 309 20.83 12.42 -14.60
C ASP A 309 20.51 11.17 -13.77
N GLU A 310 20.75 9.98 -14.34
CA GLU A 310 20.61 8.69 -13.66
C GLU A 310 21.59 7.64 -14.19
N ALA A 311 21.96 6.68 -13.36
CA ALA A 311 22.81 5.58 -13.78
C ALA A 311 22.55 4.29 -13.00
N ASP A 312 22.89 3.17 -13.62
CA ASP A 312 22.86 1.84 -13.01
C ASP A 312 24.29 1.40 -12.69
N ILE A 313 24.55 1.01 -11.43
CA ILE A 313 25.86 0.51 -11.01
C ILE A 313 25.73 -0.78 -10.18
N PRO A 314 26.56 -1.80 -10.41
CA PRO A 314 26.54 -3.01 -9.58
C PRO A 314 26.95 -2.68 -8.12
N ALA A 315 26.01 -2.79 -7.18
CA ALA A 315 26.18 -2.39 -5.79
C ALA A 315 27.30 -3.17 -5.05
N ASP A 316 27.55 -4.41 -5.44
CA ASP A 316 28.46 -5.37 -4.80
C ASP A 316 29.84 -5.48 -5.48
N LYS A 317 30.14 -4.62 -6.47
CA LYS A 317 31.39 -4.65 -7.24
C LYS A 317 32.20 -3.37 -7.07
N LEU A 318 33.43 -3.41 -7.58
CA LEU A 318 34.31 -2.24 -7.70
C LEU A 318 34.47 -1.89 -9.18
N MET A 319 34.59 -0.60 -9.48
CA MET A 319 34.87 -0.12 -10.82
C MET A 319 36.38 -0.12 -11.06
N ALA A 320 36.84 -0.88 -12.06
CA ALA A 320 38.22 -0.84 -12.53
C ALA A 320 38.29 0.04 -13.79
N LEU A 321 38.92 1.21 -13.64
CA LEU A 321 39.16 2.15 -14.72
C LEU A 321 40.59 1.94 -15.25
N PRO A 322 40.78 1.70 -16.56
CA PRO A 322 42.10 1.56 -17.14
C PRO A 322 42.88 2.89 -17.06
N SER A 323 44.16 2.79 -16.72
CA SER A 323 45.11 3.91 -16.79
C SER A 323 45.93 3.84 -18.10
N SER A 324 46.83 4.80 -18.32
CA SER A 324 47.71 4.80 -19.50
C SER A 324 48.68 3.61 -19.55
N GLU A 325 48.97 2.99 -18.41
CA GLU A 325 49.92 1.87 -18.28
C GLU A 325 49.21 0.61 -17.72
N THR A 326 48.15 0.16 -18.37
CA THR A 326 47.48 -1.10 -18.02
C THR A 326 48.08 -2.31 -18.72
N TYR A 327 48.37 -3.36 -17.95
CA TYR A 327 48.93 -4.61 -18.45
C TYR A 327 47.84 -5.68 -18.58
N GLY A 328 47.26 -5.79 -19.77
CA GLY A 328 46.24 -6.80 -20.11
C GLY A 328 44.84 -6.46 -19.61
N GLU A 329 43.90 -7.38 -19.85
CA GLU A 329 42.49 -7.22 -19.48
C GLU A 329 42.15 -7.97 -18.18
N ILE A 330 41.34 -7.34 -17.33
CA ILE A 330 40.81 -7.99 -16.13
C ILE A 330 39.42 -8.59 -16.38
N ASP A 331 39.19 -9.78 -15.84
CA ASP A 331 37.90 -10.45 -15.92
C ASP A 331 36.85 -9.77 -15.02
N GLY A 332 35.70 -9.46 -15.60
CA GLY A 332 34.61 -8.76 -14.94
C GLY A 332 33.49 -8.35 -15.90
N VAL A 333 32.52 -7.59 -15.40
CA VAL A 333 31.39 -7.12 -16.22
C VAL A 333 31.76 -5.81 -16.87
N LEU A 334 31.77 -5.76 -18.20
CA LEU A 334 32.00 -4.54 -18.96
C LEU A 334 30.86 -3.55 -18.74
N GLY A 335 31.21 -2.27 -18.61
CA GLY A 335 30.26 -1.18 -18.47
C GLY A 335 30.92 0.16 -18.77
N ASN A 336 30.19 1.24 -18.50
CA ASN A 336 30.71 2.59 -18.67
C ASN A 336 30.68 3.33 -17.33
N ASP A 337 31.67 4.18 -17.11
CA ASP A 337 31.66 5.14 -16.00
C ASP A 337 30.50 6.12 -16.19
N PRO A 338 29.60 6.27 -15.19
CA PRO A 338 28.46 7.16 -15.30
C PRO A 338 28.87 8.64 -15.35
N ALA A 339 30.03 9.01 -14.80
CA ALA A 339 30.47 10.40 -14.84
C ALA A 339 30.96 10.78 -16.25
N TYR A 340 31.88 10.07 -16.86
CA TYR A 340 32.54 10.51 -18.10
C TYR A 340 32.28 9.61 -19.31
N GLY A 341 31.53 8.52 -19.15
CA GLY A 341 31.23 7.57 -20.22
C GLY A 341 32.43 6.74 -20.66
N MET A 342 33.48 6.67 -19.85
CA MET A 342 34.69 5.89 -20.15
C MET A 342 34.40 4.39 -20.00
N PRO A 343 34.98 3.52 -20.84
CA PRO A 343 34.84 2.07 -20.68
C PRO A 343 35.51 1.62 -19.38
N VAL A 344 34.78 0.85 -18.58
CA VAL A 344 35.22 0.30 -17.29
C VAL A 344 34.87 -1.17 -17.16
N THR A 345 35.57 -1.85 -16.26
CA THR A 345 35.26 -3.23 -15.90
C THR A 345 34.84 -3.30 -14.44
N TRP A 346 33.66 -3.85 -14.18
CA TRP A 346 33.15 -4.10 -12.84
C TRP A 346 33.65 -5.44 -12.31
N ILE A 347 34.53 -5.36 -11.31
CA ILE A 347 35.25 -6.50 -10.73
C ILE A 347 34.74 -6.82 -9.33
N GLN A 348 34.92 -8.07 -8.91
CA GLN A 348 34.62 -8.47 -7.54
C GLN A 348 35.64 -7.85 -6.57
N PRO A 349 35.26 -7.52 -5.31
CA PRO A 349 36.19 -6.97 -4.33
C PRO A 349 37.46 -7.81 -4.12
N ALA A 350 37.36 -9.13 -4.23
CA ALA A 350 38.49 -10.06 -4.15
C ALA A 350 39.54 -9.85 -5.27
N GLN A 351 39.15 -9.32 -6.42
CA GLN A 351 40.04 -9.07 -7.56
C GLN A 351 40.77 -7.72 -7.44
N LYS A 352 40.49 -6.90 -6.42
CA LYS A 352 41.08 -5.57 -6.24
C LYS A 352 42.61 -5.56 -6.31
N ALA A 353 43.28 -6.45 -5.58
CA ALA A 353 44.74 -6.51 -5.56
C ALA A 353 45.32 -6.85 -6.94
N LYS A 354 44.67 -7.78 -7.66
CA LYS A 354 45.06 -8.15 -9.03
C LYS A 354 44.90 -6.97 -9.99
N ALA A 355 43.77 -6.26 -9.92
CA ALA A 355 43.49 -5.10 -10.76
C ALA A 355 44.53 -3.99 -10.58
N LEU A 356 44.86 -3.68 -9.32
CA LEU A 356 45.89 -2.67 -9.00
C LEU A 356 47.26 -3.06 -9.55
N ASN A 357 47.66 -4.32 -9.41
CA ASN A 357 48.93 -4.83 -9.97
C ASN A 357 48.99 -4.79 -11.51
N MET A 358 47.83 -4.83 -12.16
CA MET A 358 47.70 -4.70 -13.63
C MET A 358 47.60 -3.24 -14.08
N GLY A 359 47.74 -2.26 -13.18
CA GLY A 359 47.70 -0.84 -13.51
C GLY A 359 46.31 -0.21 -13.59
N TYR A 360 45.26 -0.90 -13.13
CA TYR A 360 43.91 -0.33 -13.06
C TYR A 360 43.74 0.56 -11.83
N GLN A 361 43.00 1.65 -11.98
CA GLN A 361 42.46 2.39 -10.84
C GLN A 361 41.17 1.72 -10.36
N VAL A 362 41.12 1.34 -9.08
CA VAL A 362 39.96 0.64 -8.51
C VAL A 362 39.18 1.58 -7.60
N ILE A 363 37.91 1.80 -7.92
CA ILE A 363 37.03 2.78 -7.29
C ILE A 363 35.81 2.05 -6.71
N ASP A 364 35.43 2.38 -5.47
CA ASP A 364 34.24 1.83 -4.81
C ASP A 364 32.94 2.52 -5.29
N SER A 365 31.81 1.82 -5.19
CA SER A 365 30.51 2.29 -5.67
C SER A 365 30.09 3.65 -5.09
N ALA A 366 30.40 3.93 -3.81
CA ALA A 366 30.08 5.22 -3.21
C ALA A 366 30.90 6.35 -3.83
N SER A 367 32.19 6.11 -4.12
CA SER A 367 33.06 7.05 -4.82
C SER A 367 32.66 7.25 -6.29
N VAL A 368 32.16 6.22 -6.98
CA VAL A 368 31.60 6.35 -8.33
C VAL A 368 30.39 7.28 -8.33
N ILE A 369 29.40 7.03 -7.47
CA ILE A 369 28.21 7.89 -7.34
C ILE A 369 28.63 9.32 -7.00
N ALA A 370 29.54 9.50 -6.04
CA ALA A 370 29.99 10.82 -5.62
C ALA A 370 30.68 11.60 -6.75
N THR A 371 31.48 10.92 -7.59
CA THR A 371 32.13 11.52 -8.76
C THR A 371 31.09 11.98 -9.78
N HIS A 372 30.07 11.16 -10.03
CA HIS A 372 28.98 11.52 -10.92
C HIS A 372 28.18 12.72 -10.38
N VAL A 373 27.81 12.71 -9.08
CA VAL A 373 27.15 13.85 -8.41
C VAL A 373 27.99 15.11 -8.54
N ASN A 374 29.31 15.03 -8.34
CA ASN A 374 30.20 16.18 -8.48
C ASN A 374 30.15 16.77 -9.89
N LYS A 375 30.20 15.93 -10.92
CA LYS A 375 30.12 16.37 -12.32
C LYS A 375 28.80 17.07 -12.61
N ILE A 376 27.68 16.43 -12.24
CA ILE A 376 26.34 16.96 -12.50
C ILE A 376 26.12 18.25 -11.73
N VAL A 377 26.36 18.29 -10.42
CA VAL A 377 26.14 19.51 -9.64
C VAL A 377 26.97 20.68 -10.18
N ARG A 378 28.23 20.44 -10.59
CA ARG A 378 29.06 21.48 -11.22
C ARG A 378 28.49 22.03 -12.52
N SER A 379 27.81 21.23 -13.34
CA SER A 379 27.23 21.72 -14.59
C SER A 379 25.97 22.57 -14.39
N TYR A 380 25.41 22.60 -13.18
CA TYR A 380 24.25 23.40 -12.81
C TYR A 380 24.58 24.58 -11.90
N ILE A 381 25.87 24.81 -11.62
CA ILE A 381 26.32 26.02 -10.94
C ILE A 381 26.49 27.14 -11.98
N PRO A 382 25.96 28.35 -11.72
CA PRO A 382 26.05 29.48 -12.63
C PRO A 382 27.47 30.01 -12.84
#